data_AF-A0A512BKA5-F1
#
_entry.id   AF-A0A512BKA5-F1
#
_cell.length_a   1.000
_cell.length_b   1.000
_cell.length_c   1.000
_cell.angle_alpha   90.00
_cell.angle_beta   90.00
_cell.angle_gamma   90.00
#
_symmetry.space_group_name_H-M   'P 1'
#
loop_
_entity.id
_entity.type
_entity.pdbx_description
1 polymer ?
#
loop_
_entity_poly.entity_id
_entity_poly.type
_entity_poly.pdbx_seq_one_letter_code
_entity_poly.pdbx_strand_id
1 'polypeptide(L)'
;MLSFESVEEVCESKKITLVVHPAIRRAVKGYEESFYVGLRCFLKGESDGTYFLPLQDGGYVRLAFSQRWSAGEHKILRVDPLTPEGLQRVKNSLAADI
;
A
#
# COMPACT_ATOMS: atom_id res chain seq x y z
N MET A 1 5.10 -0.23 18.22
CA MET A 1 5.35 0.50 16.96
C MET A 1 4.70 -0.32 15.87
N LEU A 2 3.82 0.25 15.05
CA LEU A 2 3.19 -0.49 13.96
C LEU A 2 4.25 -0.83 12.91
N SER A 3 4.39 -2.10 12.56
CA SER A 3 5.19 -2.54 11.44
C SER A 3 4.28 -2.83 10.24
N PHE A 4 4.87 -3.03 9.07
CA PHE A 4 4.11 -3.49 7.91
C PHE A 4 3.45 -4.86 8.16
N GLU A 5 3.99 -5.67 9.08
CA GLU A 5 3.42 -6.98 9.44
C GLU A 5 2.04 -6.81 10.10
N SER A 6 1.82 -5.74 10.87
CA SER A 6 0.49 -5.43 11.43
C SER A 6 -0.58 -5.20 10.34
N VAL A 7 -0.16 -4.73 9.16
CA VAL A 7 -1.05 -4.62 7.99
C VAL A 7 -1.36 -6.00 7.42
N GLU A 8 -0.35 -6.86 7.31
CA GLU A 8 -0.47 -8.25 6.84
C GLU A 8 -1.40 -9.04 7.76
N GLU A 9 -1.23 -8.96 9.07
CA GLU A 9 -2.07 -9.61 10.10
C GLU A 9 -3.55 -9.19 10.00
N VAL A 10 -3.83 -7.91 9.78
CA VAL A 10 -5.21 -7.43 9.60
C VAL A 10 -5.84 -7.97 8.32
N CYS A 11 -5.07 -8.07 7.24
CA CYS A 11 -5.56 -8.66 5.99
C CYS A 11 -5.83 -10.17 6.20
N GLU A 12 -4.89 -10.88 6.83
CA GLU A 12 -5.00 -12.31 7.12
C GLU A 12 -6.21 -12.62 8.01
N SER A 13 -6.41 -11.89 9.11
CA SER A 13 -7.57 -12.07 10.00
C SER A 13 -8.92 -11.85 9.30
N LYS A 14 -8.94 -11.10 8.19
CA LYS A 14 -10.12 -10.86 7.36
C LYS A 14 -10.22 -11.80 6.15
N LYS A 15 -9.31 -12.78 6.03
CA LYS A 15 -9.17 -13.69 4.87
C LYS A 15 -8.99 -12.90 3.56
N ILE A 16 -8.20 -11.82 3.62
CA ILE A 16 -7.86 -10.97 2.49
C ILE A 16 -6.38 -11.21 2.16
N THR A 17 -6.09 -11.56 0.92
CA THR A 17 -4.71 -11.59 0.41
C THR A 17 -4.25 -10.18 0.08
N LEU A 18 -3.23 -9.69 0.79
CA LEU A 18 -2.57 -8.42 0.47
C LEU A 18 -1.58 -8.63 -0.68
N VAL A 19 -1.71 -7.83 -1.73
CA VAL A 19 -0.81 -7.81 -2.88
C VAL A 19 -0.21 -6.42 -3.01
N VAL A 20 1.09 -6.33 -2.74
CA VAL A 20 1.86 -5.09 -2.79
C VAL A 20 3.19 -5.34 -3.48
N HIS A 21 3.62 -4.42 -4.33
CA HIS A 21 4.93 -4.52 -4.96
C HIS A 21 6.05 -4.36 -3.90
N PRO A 22 7.15 -5.13 -3.93
CA PRO A 22 8.23 -5.05 -2.92
C PRO A 22 8.81 -3.63 -2.72
N ALA A 23 9.00 -2.88 -3.80
CA ALA A 23 9.42 -1.47 -3.73
C ALA A 23 8.43 -0.58 -2.94
N ILE A 24 7.12 -0.78 -3.12
CA ILE A 24 6.10 -0.03 -2.35
C ILE A 24 6.18 -0.44 -0.88
N ARG A 25 6.25 -1.75 -0.58
CA ARG A 25 6.43 -2.24 0.80
C ARG A 25 7.65 -1.60 1.48
N ARG A 26 8.78 -1.52 0.77
CA ARG A 26 10.00 -0.87 1.28
C ARG A 26 9.81 0.64 1.49
N ALA A 27 9.17 1.33 0.55
CA ALA A 27 8.96 2.77 0.64
C ALA A 27 7.96 3.18 1.72
N VAL A 28 7.02 2.30 2.10
CA VAL A 28 6.11 2.52 3.23
C VAL A 28 6.84 2.49 4.59
N LYS A 29 8.08 1.99 4.65
CA LYS A 29 8.84 1.93 5.90
C LYS A 29 9.06 3.34 6.48
N GLY A 30 8.73 3.53 7.75
CA GLY A 30 8.69 4.85 8.41
C GLY A 30 7.34 5.56 8.32
N TYR A 31 6.40 5.04 7.53
CA TYR A 31 5.04 5.56 7.35
C TYR A 31 3.96 4.48 7.61
N GLU A 32 4.32 3.41 8.32
CA GLU A 32 3.46 2.23 8.50
C GLU A 32 2.14 2.57 9.19
N GLU A 33 2.17 3.46 10.19
CA GLU A 33 0.98 3.87 10.92
C GLU A 33 -0.01 4.63 10.03
N SER A 34 0.46 5.61 9.25
CA SER A 34 -0.41 6.37 8.34
C SER A 34 -0.97 5.50 7.23
N PHE A 35 -0.15 4.56 6.71
CA PHE A 35 -0.58 3.57 5.73
C PHE A 35 -1.65 2.64 6.30
N TYR A 36 -1.43 2.14 7.53
CA TYR A 36 -2.37 1.28 8.24
C TYR A 36 -3.73 1.97 8.46
N VAL A 37 -3.73 3.23 8.89
CA VAL A 37 -4.97 4.01 9.06
C VAL A 37 -5.73 4.12 7.73
N GLY A 38 -5.04 4.53 6.66
CA GLY A 38 -5.66 4.65 5.33
C GLY A 38 -6.29 3.34 4.85
N LEU A 39 -5.57 2.23 5.04
CA LEU A 39 -6.06 0.89 4.68
C LEU A 39 -7.27 0.48 5.51
N ARG A 40 -7.29 0.77 6.82
CA ARG A 40 -8.42 0.46 7.70
C ARG A 40 -9.67 1.25 7.30
N CYS A 41 -9.53 2.53 6.98
CA CYS A 41 -10.64 3.35 6.48
C CYS A 41 -11.19 2.78 5.16
N PHE A 42 -10.31 2.41 4.24
CA PHE A 42 -10.72 1.79 2.97
C PHE A 42 -11.47 0.47 3.18
N LEU A 43 -10.95 -0.43 4.03
CA LEU A 43 -11.60 -1.71 4.33
C LEU A 43 -12.96 -1.58 5.04
N LYS A 44 -13.26 -0.42 5.62
CA LYS A 44 -14.56 -0.10 6.21
C LYS A 44 -15.49 0.66 5.27
N GLY A 45 -15.05 1.04 4.07
CA GLY A 45 -15.80 1.89 3.16
C GLY A 45 -15.86 3.36 3.60
N GLU A 46 -14.93 3.79 4.46
CA GLU A 46 -14.85 5.17 4.97
C GLU A 46 -13.96 6.07 4.10
N SER A 47 -13.26 5.52 3.10
CA SER A 47 -12.44 6.29 2.15
C SER A 47 -12.50 5.72 0.73
N ASP A 48 -12.07 6.55 -0.23
CA ASP A 48 -11.93 6.20 -1.65
C ASP A 48 -10.75 5.27 -1.94
N GLY A 49 -9.94 4.95 -0.92
CA GLY A 49 -8.77 4.08 -1.04
C GLY A 49 -7.49 4.78 -1.52
N THR A 50 -7.44 6.11 -1.58
CA THR A 50 -6.21 6.82 -1.98
C THR A 50 -5.26 7.01 -0.80
N TYR A 51 -3.99 6.64 -0.96
CA TYR A 51 -2.91 6.92 0.00
C TYR A 51 -1.78 7.70 -0.67
N PHE A 52 -1.29 8.75 0.00
CA PHE A 52 -0.20 9.58 -0.48
C PHE A 52 1.11 9.10 0.13
N LEU A 53 1.87 8.30 -0.60
CA LEU A 53 3.18 7.79 -0.17
C LEU A 53 4.24 8.87 -0.37
N PRO A 54 4.86 9.40 0.71
CA PRO A 54 5.98 10.32 0.58
C PRO A 54 7.17 9.62 -0.07
N LEU A 55 7.86 10.33 -0.96
CA LEU A 55 9.12 9.91 -1.53
C LEU A 55 10.27 10.65 -0.83
N GLN A 56 11.44 10.02 -0.79
CA GLN A 56 12.63 10.59 -0.18
C GLN A 56 13.17 11.82 -0.93
N ASP A 57 12.82 11.97 -2.22
CA ASP A 57 13.18 13.11 -3.06
C ASP A 57 12.33 14.37 -2.80
N GLY A 58 11.46 14.36 -1.80
CA GLY A 58 10.60 15.49 -1.43
C GLY A 58 9.25 15.54 -2.16
N GLY A 59 8.91 14.51 -2.96
CA GLY A 59 7.60 14.36 -3.60
C GLY A 59 6.68 13.33 -2.93
N TYR A 60 5.60 12.98 -3.63
CA TYR A 60 4.78 11.82 -3.28
C TYR A 60 4.32 11.04 -4.52
N VAL A 61 3.92 9.79 -4.30
CA VAL A 61 3.19 8.95 -5.24
C VAL A 61 1.84 8.59 -4.62
N ARG A 62 0.77 8.72 -5.41
CA ARG A 62 -0.56 8.25 -5.00
C ARG A 62 -0.64 6.75 -5.23
N LEU A 63 -0.93 6.02 -4.17
CA LEU A 63 -1.28 4.61 -4.19
C LEU A 63 -2.80 4.49 -4.11
N ALA A 64 -3.36 3.53 -4.83
CA ALA A 64 -4.76 3.15 -4.75
C ALA A 64 -4.87 1.79 -4.08
N PHE A 65 -5.71 1.72 -3.05
CA PHE A 65 -6.22 0.48 -2.51
C PHE A 65 -7.39 0.01 -3.38
N SER A 66 -7.34 -1.23 -3.84
CA SER A 66 -8.43 -1.82 -4.61
C SER A 66 -8.74 -3.22 -4.11
N GLN A 67 -10.04 -3.53 -4.02
CA GLN A 67 -10.50 -4.89 -3.72
C GLN A 67 -10.95 -5.58 -4.99
N ARG A 68 -10.57 -6.84 -5.12
CA ARG A 68 -11.11 -7.74 -6.14
C ARG A 68 -11.32 -9.12 -5.57
N TRP A 69 -12.12 -9.90 -6.27
CA TRP A 69 -12.30 -11.32 -5.99
C TRP A 69 -11.46 -12.13 -6.99
N SER A 70 -10.75 -13.13 -6.49
CA SER A 70 -10.14 -14.14 -7.36
C SER A 70 -11.21 -15.07 -7.94
N ALA A 71 -10.85 -15.86 -8.95
CA ALA A 71 -11.73 -16.90 -9.50
C ALA A 71 -12.14 -17.97 -8.46
N GLY A 72 -11.34 -18.13 -7.39
CA GLY A 72 -11.64 -19.04 -6.28
C GLY A 72 -12.29 -18.37 -5.07
N GLU A 73 -12.97 -17.23 -5.26
CA GLU A 73 -13.68 -16.49 -4.20
C GLU A 73 -12.77 -15.98 -3.06
N HIS A 74 -11.47 -15.81 -3.32
CA HIS A 74 -10.58 -15.18 -2.36
C HIS A 74 -10.60 -13.66 -2.52
N LYS A 75 -10.78 -12.94 -1.41
CA LYS A 75 -10.66 -11.48 -1.40
C LYS A 75 -9.19 -11.10 -1.57
N ILE A 76 -8.91 -10.20 -2.50
CA ILE A 76 -7.58 -9.65 -2.74
C ILE A 76 -7.65 -8.15 -2.51
N LEU A 77 -6.76 -7.64 -1.67
CA LEU A 77 -6.48 -6.21 -1.55
C LEU A 77 -5.19 -5.91 -2.29
N ARG A 78 -5.27 -5.11 -3.35
CA ARG A 78 -4.10 -4.64 -4.08
C ARG A 78 -3.74 -3.22 -3.70
N VAL A 79 -2.44 -2.95 -3.69
CA VAL A 79 -1.86 -1.63 -3.52
C VAL A 79 -1.00 -1.33 -4.73
N ASP A 80 -1.52 -0.50 -5.63
CA ASP A 80 -0.87 -0.15 -6.88
C ASP A 80 -0.76 1.38 -7.01
N PRO A 81 0.26 1.92 -7.69
CA PRO A 81 0.31 3.34 -8.00
C PRO A 81 -0.84 3.74 -8.93
N LEU A 82 -1.37 4.95 -8.72
CA LEU A 82 -2.50 5.45 -9.50
C LEU A 82 -2.10 5.81 -10.95
N THR A 83 -0.81 6.09 -11.19
CA THR A 83 -0.28 6.40 -12.52
C THR A 83 0.70 5.33 -13.00
N PRO A 84 0.82 5.11 -14.33
CA PRO A 84 1.74 4.11 -14.90
C PRO A 84 3.20 4.31 -14.47
N GLU A 85 3.63 5.55 -14.29
CA GLU A 85 4.99 5.92 -13.93
C GLU A 85 5.24 5.81 -12.43
N GLY A 86 4.19 5.70 -11.62
CA GLY A 86 4.28 5.79 -10.16
C GLY A 86 5.18 4.72 -9.55
N LEU A 87 5.16 3.49 -10.08
CA LEU A 87 6.05 2.42 -9.60
C LEU A 87 7.51 2.74 -9.89
N GLN A 88 7.81 3.30 -11.06
CA GLN A 88 9.18 3.68 -11.41
C GLN A 88 9.68 4.81 -10.52
N ARG A 89 8.82 5.77 -10.18
CA ARG A 89 9.16 6.86 -9.25
C ARG A 89 9.51 6.34 -7.86
N VAL A 90 8.73 5.39 -7.33
CA VAL A 90 9.03 4.73 -6.04
C VAL A 90 10.37 3.98 -6.11
N LYS A 91 10.65 3.27 -7.20
CA LYS A 91 11.93 2.57 -7.36
C LYS A 91 13.12 3.54 -7.41
N ASN A 92 12.97 4.66 -8.12
CA ASN A 92 14.02 5.67 -8.24
C ASN A 92 14.29 6.36 -6.90
N SER A 93 13.25 6.69 -6.12
CA SER A 93 13.46 7.33 -4.81
C SER A 93 14.26 6.44 -3.88
N LEU A 94 14.00 5.13 -3.88
CA LEU A 94 14.73 4.15 -3.06
C LEU A 94 16.19 3.92 -3.51
N ALA A 95 16.50 4.23 -4.77
CA ALA A 95 17.85 4.09 -5.32
C ALA A 95 18.72 5.31 -5.05
N ALA A 96 18.12 6.48 -4.84
CA ALA A 96 18.82 7.72 -4.49
C ALA A 96 19.37 7.72 -3.05
N ASP A 97 19.01 6.72 -2.26
CA ASP A 97 19.38 6.52 -0.86
C ASP A 97 20.64 5.62 -0.68
N ILE A 98 21.31 5.27 -1.79
CA ILE A 98 22.54 4.44 -1.84
C ILE A 98 23.73 5.29 -2.28
#